data_AF-A0A659SGA4-F1
#
_entry.id   AF-A0A659SGA4-F1
#
_cell.length_a   1.000
_cell.length_b   1.000
_cell.length_c   1.000
_cell.angle_alpha   90.00
_cell.angle_beta   90.00
_cell.angle_gamma   90.00
#
_symmetry.space_group_name_H-M   'P 1'
#
loop_
_entity.id
_entity.type
_entity.pdbx_description
1 polymer ?
#
loop_
_entity_poly.entity_id
_entity_poly.type
_entity_poly.pdbx_seq_one_letter_code
_entity_poly.pdbx_strand_id
1 'polypeptide(L)'
;GPMAPSNPSLTLGQAVMVYCYQLAGLMQQTTESVDIADESQLQALRARLLRLLTTLEAADDHKLTDWLQQRIGLLGQRDTVMLHRLVHDIEKKLTK
;
A
#
# COMPACT_ATOMS: atom_id res chain seq x y z
N GLY A 1 30.87 14.89 -48.12
CA GLY A 1 29.96 14.09 -47.27
C GLY A 1 29.36 15.01 -46.24
N PRO A 2 28.09 14.84 -45.84
CA PRO A 2 27.51 15.72 -44.84
C PRO A 2 28.14 15.44 -43.47
N MET A 3 28.32 16.53 -42.73
CA MET A 3 29.06 16.69 -41.48
C MET A 3 28.45 15.94 -40.29
N ALA A 4 29.31 15.67 -39.30
CA ALA A 4 29.04 15.08 -38.00
C ALA A 4 27.78 15.63 -37.28
N PRO A 5 27.13 14.83 -36.40
CA PRO A 5 25.95 15.26 -35.67
C PRO A 5 26.30 16.44 -34.74
N SER A 6 25.66 17.58 -35.01
CA SER A 6 25.75 18.79 -34.18
C SER A 6 25.09 18.54 -32.82
N ASN A 7 25.93 18.50 -31.78
CA ASN A 7 25.67 18.63 -30.34
C ASN A 7 24.18 18.82 -29.93
N PRO A 8 23.53 17.86 -29.25
CA PRO A 8 22.20 18.06 -28.69
C PRO A 8 22.29 18.81 -27.36
N SER A 9 22.84 20.03 -27.39
CA SER A 9 22.80 20.91 -26.22
C SER A 9 21.40 21.49 -26.10
N LEU A 10 20.55 20.86 -25.29
CA LEU A 10 19.22 21.40 -24.98
C LEU A 10 19.39 22.79 -24.33
N THR A 11 18.63 23.76 -24.81
CA THR A 11 18.49 25.04 -24.09
C THR A 11 17.76 24.78 -22.78
N LEU A 12 17.97 25.65 -21.78
CA LEU A 12 17.35 25.50 -20.46
C LEU A 12 15.83 25.27 -20.53
N GLY A 13 15.15 25.98 -21.44
CA GLY A 13 13.70 25.80 -21.67
C GLY A 13 13.33 24.42 -22.20
N GLN A 14 14.15 23.82 -23.06
CA GLN A 14 13.92 22.46 -23.58
C GLN A 14 14.20 21.41 -22.51
N ALA A 15 15.22 21.61 -21.68
CA ALA A 15 15.54 20.70 -20.57
C ALA A 15 14.42 20.67 -19.52
N VAL A 16 13.86 21.83 -19.17
CA VAL A 16 12.71 21.94 -18.26
C VAL A 16 11.48 21.25 -18.85
N MET A 17 11.18 21.46 -20.13
CA MET A 17 10.04 20.83 -20.80
C MET A 17 10.15 19.31 -20.84
N VAL A 18 11.32 18.75 -21.20
CA VAL A 18 11.57 17.31 -21.21
C VAL A 18 11.43 16.73 -19.79
N TYR A 19 11.93 17.44 -18.78
CA TYR A 19 11.80 17.04 -17.38
C TYR A 19 10.33 17.03 -16.92
N CYS A 20 9.55 18.08 -17.22
CA CYS A 20 8.12 18.15 -16.92
C CYS A 20 7.36 16.99 -17.56
N TYR A 21 7.70 16.63 -18.81
CA TYR A 21 7.04 15.53 -19.51
C TYR A 21 7.38 14.16 -18.92
N GLN A 22 8.65 13.93 -18.59
CA GLN A 22 9.08 12.68 -17.93
C GLN A 22 8.42 12.52 -16.56
N LEU A 23 8.36 13.62 -15.78
CA LEU A 23 7.71 13.62 -14.48
C LEU A 23 6.20 13.36 -14.60
N ALA A 24 5.51 14.00 -15.54
CA ALA A 24 4.08 13.78 -15.78
C ALA A 24 3.78 12.33 -16.21
N GLY A 25 4.64 11.73 -17.04
CA GLY A 25 4.54 10.32 -17.42
C GLY A 25 4.69 9.37 -16.24
N LEU A 26 5.63 9.65 -15.33
CA LEU A 26 5.79 8.88 -14.09
C LEU A 26 4.56 9.02 -13.17
N MET A 27 4.00 10.23 -13.05
CA MET A 27 2.78 10.46 -12.26
C MET A 27 1.57 9.72 -12.85
N GLN A 28 1.46 9.64 -14.19
CA GLN A 28 0.40 8.89 -14.86
C GLN A 28 0.53 7.37 -14.68
N GLN A 29 1.75 6.83 -14.63
CA GLN A 29 1.98 5.39 -14.38
C GLN A 29 1.75 4.97 -12.92
N THR A 30 1.87 5.90 -11.97
CA THR A 30 1.79 5.58 -10.53
C THR A 30 0.37 5.68 -9.96
N THR A 31 -0.64 5.93 -10.80
CA THR A 31 -2.04 5.91 -10.35
C THR A 31 -2.60 4.49 -10.49
N GLU A 32 -1.98 3.52 -9.81
CA GLU A 32 -2.78 2.40 -9.32
C GLU A 32 -3.73 3.02 -8.30
N SER A 33 -5.00 3.12 -8.66
CA SER A 33 -6.06 3.54 -7.75
C SER A 33 -5.95 2.66 -6.50
N VAL A 34 -5.42 3.22 -5.40
CA VAL A 34 -5.49 2.58 -4.10
C VAL A 34 -6.97 2.57 -3.75
N ASP A 35 -7.64 1.48 -4.11
CA ASP A 35 -9.03 1.26 -3.77
C ASP A 35 -9.09 1.24 -2.25
N ILE A 36 -9.61 2.33 -1.68
CA ILE A 36 -9.66 2.53 -0.23
C ILE A 36 -10.56 1.44 0.31
N ALA A 37 -10.07 0.67 1.29
CA ALA A 37 -10.87 -0.39 1.86
C ALA A 37 -12.13 0.19 2.50
N ASP A 38 -13.25 -0.52 2.34
CA ASP A 38 -14.50 -0.15 2.99
C ASP A 38 -14.32 -0.14 4.53
N GLU A 39 -14.74 0.94 5.18
CA GLU A 39 -14.55 1.13 6.63
C GLU A 39 -15.19 -0.02 7.44
N SER A 40 -16.32 -0.58 6.98
CA SER A 40 -16.94 -1.72 7.66
C SER A 40 -16.08 -2.99 7.58
N GLN A 41 -15.35 -3.19 6.47
CA GLN A 41 -14.39 -4.29 6.34
C GLN A 41 -13.18 -4.09 7.24
N LEU A 42 -12.65 -2.86 7.31
CA LEU A 42 -11.55 -2.53 8.22
C LEU A 42 -11.93 -2.75 9.69
N GLN A 43 -13.13 -2.34 10.10
CA GLN A 43 -13.63 -2.57 11.46
C GLN A 43 -13.83 -4.06 11.76
N ALA A 44 -14.36 -4.83 10.81
CA ALA A 44 -14.48 -6.28 10.96
C ALA A 44 -13.10 -6.95 11.08
N LEU A 45 -12.10 -6.51 10.31
CA LEU A 45 -10.73 -7.02 10.38
C LEU A 45 -10.09 -6.70 11.73
N ARG A 46 -10.25 -5.47 12.23
CA ARG A 46 -9.78 -5.05 13.57
C ARG A 46 -10.35 -5.96 14.66
N ALA A 47 -11.67 -6.13 14.69
CA ALA A 47 -12.32 -6.95 15.70
C ALA A 47 -11.82 -8.41 15.70
N ARG A 48 -11.62 -8.99 14.51
CA ARG A 48 -11.10 -10.35 14.37
C ARG A 48 -9.65 -10.48 14.84
N LEU A 49 -8.79 -9.53 14.47
CA LEU A 49 -7.39 -9.56 14.91
C LEU A 49 -7.25 -9.35 16.42
N LEU A 50 -8.06 -8.48 17.03
CA LEU A 50 -8.07 -8.33 18.49
C LEU A 50 -8.45 -9.64 19.18
N ARG A 51 -9.48 -10.33 18.66
CA ARG A 51 -9.86 -11.65 19.18
C ARG A 51 -8.74 -12.67 19.03
N LEU A 52 -8.05 -12.67 17.90
CA LEU A 52 -6.91 -13.55 17.64
C LEU A 52 -5.76 -13.27 18.62
N LEU A 53 -5.45 -11.99 18.90
CA LEU A 53 -4.45 -11.63 19.90
C LEU A 53 -4.82 -12.13 21.30
N THR A 54 -6.09 -12.07 21.68
CA THR A 54 -6.58 -12.68 22.93
C THR A 54 -6.40 -14.19 22.94
N THR A 55 -6.74 -14.89 21.86
CA THR A 55 -6.55 -16.34 21.73
C THR A 55 -5.08 -16.76 21.81
N LEU A 56 -4.17 -15.90 21.33
CA LEU A 56 -2.72 -16.12 21.36
C LEU A 56 -2.05 -15.61 22.64
N GLU A 57 -2.81 -15.16 23.64
CA GLU A 57 -2.28 -14.58 24.90
C GLU A 57 -1.33 -13.39 24.66
N ALA A 58 -1.47 -12.71 23.52
CA ALA A 58 -0.65 -11.57 23.10
C ALA A 58 -1.36 -10.21 23.27
N ALA A 59 -2.58 -10.22 23.82
CA ALA A 59 -3.40 -9.01 23.98
C ALA A 59 -2.79 -7.98 24.95
N ASP A 60 -1.95 -8.42 25.89
CA ASP A 60 -1.27 -7.52 26.85
C ASP A 60 -0.12 -6.74 26.21
N ASP A 61 0.28 -7.06 24.97
CA ASP A 61 1.17 -6.21 24.20
C ASP A 61 0.39 -5.03 23.61
N HIS A 62 0.22 -4.02 24.45
CA HIS A 62 -0.50 -2.79 24.10
C HIS A 62 0.18 -2.05 22.94
N LYS A 63 1.51 -2.09 22.83
CA LYS A 63 2.24 -1.46 21.72
C LYS A 63 1.92 -2.14 20.39
N LEU A 64 1.91 -3.48 20.39
CA LEU A 64 1.54 -4.25 19.22
C LEU A 64 0.07 -4.02 18.84
N THR A 65 -0.82 -4.01 19.84
CA THR A 65 -2.25 -3.80 19.64
C THR A 65 -2.53 -2.42 19.04
N ASP A 66 -1.93 -1.36 19.58
CA ASP A 66 -2.08 0.00 19.08
C ASP A 66 -1.52 0.15 17.66
N TRP A 67 -0.32 -0.39 17.43
CA TRP A 67 0.30 -0.40 16.11
C TRP A 67 -0.60 -1.08 15.07
N LEU A 68 -1.18 -2.23 15.42
CA LEU A 68 -2.05 -2.99 14.54
C LEU A 68 -3.32 -2.22 14.20
N GLN A 69 -3.97 -1.59 15.19
CA GLN A 69 -5.17 -0.77 14.97
C GLN A 69 -4.91 0.41 14.02
N GLN A 70 -3.77 1.09 14.21
CA GLN A 70 -3.33 2.17 13.34
C GLN A 70 -3.05 1.69 11.92
N ARG A 71 -2.31 0.59 11.77
CA ARG A 71 -1.93 0.07 10.44
C ARG A 71 -3.10 -0.45 9.64
N ILE A 72 -4.09 -1.07 10.28
CA ILE A 72 -5.31 -1.52 9.58
C ILE A 72 -6.04 -0.35 8.93
N GLY A 73 -6.04 0.83 9.57
CA GLY A 73 -6.68 2.03 9.02
C GLY A 73 -6.03 2.59 7.74
N LEU A 74 -4.87 2.06 7.33
CA LEU A 74 -4.15 2.48 6.13
C LEU A 74 -4.21 1.45 5.00
N LEU A 75 -4.94 0.33 5.20
CA LEU A 75 -4.98 -0.75 4.23
C LEU A 75 -5.88 -0.41 3.04
N GLY A 76 -5.41 -0.77 1.85
CA GLY A 76 -6.26 -0.83 0.65
C GLY A 76 -7.16 -2.06 0.65
N GLN A 77 -8.16 -2.05 -0.23
CA GLN A 77 -9.18 -3.09 -0.38
C GLN A 77 -8.57 -4.48 -0.62
N ARG A 78 -7.57 -4.56 -1.52
CA ARG A 78 -6.86 -5.81 -1.84
C ARG A 78 -6.23 -6.45 -0.61
N ASP A 79 -5.49 -5.66 0.17
CA ASP A 79 -4.76 -6.16 1.34
C ASP A 79 -5.73 -6.54 2.47
N THR A 80 -6.81 -5.78 2.63
CA THR A 80 -7.88 -6.09 3.59
C THR A 80 -8.51 -7.45 3.31
N VAL A 81 -8.81 -7.76 2.05
CA VAL A 81 -9.35 -9.07 1.63
C VAL A 81 -8.34 -10.20 1.89
N MET A 82 -7.06 -9.98 1.55
CA MET A 82 -6.01 -10.98 1.78
C MET A 82 -5.80 -11.26 3.27
N LEU A 83 -5.79 -10.22 4.11
CA LEU A 83 -5.65 -10.37 5.56
C LEU A 83 -6.85 -11.07 6.19
N HIS A 84 -8.07 -10.81 5.74
CA HIS A 84 -9.23 -11.56 6.19
C HIS A 84 -9.12 -13.06 5.93
N ARG A 85 -8.58 -13.45 4.76
CA ARG A 85 -8.34 -14.84 4.40
C ARG A 85 -7.23 -15.45 5.27
N LEU A 86 -6.12 -14.75 5.44
CA LEU A 86 -5.02 -15.20 6.28
C LEU A 86 -5.46 -15.43 7.73
N VAL A 87 -6.18 -14.47 8.32
CA VAL A 87 -6.71 -14.58 9.68
C VAL A 87 -7.66 -15.77 9.78
N HIS A 88 -8.53 -15.98 8.79
CA HIS A 88 -9.41 -17.15 8.75
C HIS A 88 -8.64 -18.48 8.75
N ASP A 89 -7.58 -18.57 7.95
CA ASP A 89 -6.75 -19.77 7.86
C ASP A 89 -6.01 -20.05 9.18
N ILE A 90 -5.54 -19.00 9.88
CA ILE A 90 -4.92 -19.11 11.22
C ILE A 90 -5.96 -19.58 12.25
N GLU A 91 -7.12 -18.93 12.32
CA GLU A 91 -8.21 -19.30 13.25
C GLU A 91 -8.60 -20.78 13.09
N LYS A 92 -8.70 -21.25 11.84
CA LYS A 92 -8.99 -22.65 11.51
C LYS A 92 -7.91 -23.62 12.00
N LYS A 93 -6.65 -23.19 12.06
CA LYS A 93 -5.53 -24.01 12.54
C LYS A 93 -5.41 -24.01 14.06
N LEU A 94 -5.86 -22.96 14.74
CA LEU A 94 -5.88 -22.88 16.21
C LEU A 94 -7.07 -23.65 16.82
N THR A 95 -8.17 -23.77 16.09
CA THR A 95 -9.38 -24.50 16.54
C THR A 95 -9.32 -26.00 16.20
N LYS A 96 -8.26 -26.46 15.53
CA LYS A 96 -8.02 -27.86 15.17
C LYS A 96 -6.91 -28.46 16.02
#